data_AF-A0A6J7BWF5-F1
#
_entry.id   AF-A0A6J7BWF5-F1
#
_cell.length_a   1.000
_cell.length_b   1.000
_cell.length_c   1.000
_cell.angle_alpha   90.00
_cell.angle_beta   90.00
_cell.angle_gamma   90.00
#
_symmetry.space_group_name_H-M   'P 1'
#
loop_
_entity.id
_entity.type
_entity.pdbx_description
1 polymer ?
#
loop_
_entity_poly.entity_id
_entity_poly.type
_entity_poly.pdbx_seq_one_letter_code
_entity_poly.pdbx_strand_id
1 'polypeptide(L)'
;MAYQIWNAGPGNVSSAFQFGAIEVVAPGTGIVSPVITLIGIALIAVLVFWRVTGRLANAEPADIALTAVLISIVTSRVLSPQYMVWVFGLLAVAALRPQQNFQKIMILIFVSAGIGQLIYPWWYISLQQGGSLAVLAHTIRVLTLVWATVITWQNLQRVASQDPHRTKANQVG
;
A
#
# COMPACT_ATOMS: atom_id res chain seq x y z
N MET A 1 -6.55 6.77 -8.90
CA MET A 1 -6.97 7.29 -7.59
C MET A 1 -7.38 8.77 -7.62
N ALA A 2 -6.59 9.69 -8.20
CA ALA A 2 -6.90 11.14 -8.16
C ALA A 2 -8.18 11.58 -8.91
N TYR A 3 -8.64 10.80 -9.88
CA TYR A 3 -9.79 11.13 -10.73
C TYR A 3 -11.15 11.18 -9.98
N GLN A 4 -11.31 10.40 -8.91
CA GLN A 4 -12.60 10.22 -8.24
C GLN A 4 -13.00 11.40 -7.33
N ILE A 5 -12.04 12.25 -6.93
CA ILE A 5 -12.27 13.37 -5.99
C ILE A 5 -12.72 14.65 -6.73
N TRP A 6 -12.41 14.77 -8.02
CA TRP A 6 -12.64 16.01 -8.79
C TRP A 6 -14.06 16.15 -9.36
N ASN A 7 -14.85 15.07 -9.41
CA ASN A 7 -16.15 15.04 -10.08
C ASN A 7 -17.34 15.60 -9.25
N ALA A 8 -17.07 16.24 -8.12
CA ALA A 8 -18.08 16.77 -7.19
C ALA A 8 -18.28 18.30 -7.25
N GLY A 9 -17.62 18.99 -8.19
CA GLY A 9 -17.68 20.46 -8.33
C GLY A 9 -18.62 20.95 -9.44
N PRO A 10 -19.24 22.15 -9.30
CA PRO A 10 -20.26 22.67 -10.23
C PRO A 10 -19.63 23.41 -11.44
N GLY A 11 -18.64 22.80 -12.10
CA GLY A 11 -17.95 23.40 -13.25
C GLY A 11 -18.20 22.60 -14.53
N ASN A 12 -18.75 23.25 -15.57
CA ASN A 12 -18.88 22.66 -16.91
C ASN A 12 -17.50 22.32 -17.49
N VAL A 13 -17.20 21.03 -17.66
CA VAL A 13 -16.00 20.55 -18.36
C VAL A 13 -16.44 19.79 -19.60
N SER A 14 -16.04 20.27 -20.77
CA SER A 14 -16.28 19.61 -22.06
C SER A 14 -15.66 18.21 -22.07
N SER A 15 -16.50 17.18 -22.16
CA SER A 15 -16.10 15.78 -22.22
C SER A 15 -15.80 15.38 -23.67
N ALA A 16 -14.58 14.92 -23.93
CA ALA A 16 -14.25 14.22 -25.17
C ALA A 16 -14.35 12.71 -24.92
N PHE A 17 -15.19 12.03 -25.71
CA PHE A 17 -15.43 10.60 -25.61
C PHE A 17 -14.33 9.86 -26.39
N GLN A 18 -13.47 9.10 -25.70
CA GLN A 18 -12.53 8.15 -26.32
C GLN A 18 -12.60 6.82 -25.55
N PHE A 19 -12.77 5.72 -26.28
CA PHE A 19 -12.79 4.33 -25.76
C PHE A 19 -13.90 3.95 -24.76
N GLY A 20 -15.07 4.60 -24.80
CA GLY A 20 -16.22 4.16 -23.99
C GLY A 20 -16.11 4.45 -22.49
N ALA A 21 -15.14 5.28 -22.08
CA ALA A 21 -15.06 5.85 -20.74
C ALA A 21 -14.95 7.37 -20.86
N ILE A 22 -15.59 8.10 -19.94
CA ILE A 22 -15.43 9.55 -19.85
C ILE A 22 -14.00 9.81 -19.36
N GLU A 23 -13.11 10.12 -20.30
CA GLU A 23 -11.75 10.52 -20.01
C GLU A 23 -11.76 12.04 -19.82
N VAL A 24 -11.78 12.50 -18.56
CA VAL A 24 -11.44 13.90 -18.28
C VAL A 24 -9.95 14.03 -18.56
N VAL A 25 -9.63 14.58 -19.74
CA VAL A 25 -8.27 14.93 -20.14
C VAL A 25 -7.81 16.10 -19.27
N ALA A 26 -7.39 15.80 -18.04
CA ALA A 26 -6.62 16.73 -17.24
C ALA A 26 -5.16 16.67 -17.73
N PRO A 27 -4.52 17.80 -18.07
CA PRO A 27 -3.11 17.82 -18.42
C PRO A 27 -2.29 17.30 -17.23
N GLY A 28 -1.76 16.06 -17.31
CA GLY A 28 -0.93 15.47 -16.25
C GLY A 28 -1.09 13.97 -15.99
N THR A 29 -2.13 13.31 -16.52
CA THR A 29 -2.38 11.85 -16.31
C THR A 29 -1.32 10.93 -16.91
N GLY A 30 -0.51 11.41 -17.88
CA GLY A 30 0.63 10.66 -18.41
C GLY A 30 1.82 10.52 -17.43
N ILE A 31 1.93 11.40 -16.42
CA ILE A 31 3.13 11.51 -15.55
C ILE A 31 2.92 10.85 -14.18
N VAL A 32 1.69 10.86 -13.65
CA VAL A 32 1.40 10.31 -12.31
C VAL A 32 1.71 8.81 -12.22
N SER A 33 1.48 8.10 -13.31
CA SER A 33 1.63 6.65 -13.38
C SER A 33 3.09 6.17 -13.34
N PRO A 34 4.04 6.74 -14.09
CA PRO A 34 5.46 6.41 -13.93
C PRO A 34 6.01 6.87 -12.57
N VAL A 35 5.56 8.01 -12.04
CA VAL A 35 6.04 8.52 -10.74
C VAL A 35 5.76 7.54 -9.60
N ILE A 36 4.54 6.99 -9.50
CA ILE A 36 4.19 6.02 -8.45
C ILE A 36 5.04 4.74 -8.57
N THR A 37 5.28 4.26 -9.79
CA THR A 37 6.14 3.09 -10.02
C THR A 37 7.59 3.38 -9.62
N LEU A 38 8.13 4.56 -9.95
CA LEU A 38 9.47 4.97 -9.55
C LEU A 38 9.60 5.09 -8.02
N ILE A 39 8.58 5.63 -7.35
CA ILE A 39 8.53 5.66 -5.87
C ILE A 39 8.55 4.24 -5.30
N GLY A 40 7.78 3.31 -5.87
CA GLY A 40 7.80 1.90 -5.46
C GLY A 40 9.19 1.28 -5.57
N ILE A 41 9.83 1.46 -6.72
CA ILE A 41 11.20 0.99 -6.98
C ILE A 41 12.18 1.60 -5.96
N ALA A 42 12.09 2.90 -5.71
CA ALA A 42 12.97 3.58 -4.76
C ALA A 42 12.79 3.04 -3.33
N LEU A 43 11.55 2.82 -2.88
CA LEU A 43 11.26 2.27 -1.56
C LEU A 43 11.79 0.83 -1.40
N ILE A 44 11.61 -0.01 -2.43
CA ILE A 44 12.18 -1.37 -2.45
C ILE A 44 13.72 -1.31 -2.43
N ALA A 45 14.33 -0.43 -3.21
CA ALA A 45 15.79 -0.26 -3.23
C ALA A 45 16.33 0.14 -1.85
N VAL A 46 15.63 1.02 -1.12
CA VAL A 46 15.98 1.39 0.26
C VAL A 46 15.86 0.21 1.21
N LEU A 47 14.83 -0.64 1.10
CA LEU A 47 14.74 -1.87 1.90
C LEU A 47 15.90 -2.82 1.65
N VAL A 48 16.25 -3.04 0.37
CA VAL A 48 17.39 -3.87 -0.02
C VAL A 48 18.69 -3.29 0.53
N PHE A 49 18.86 -1.97 0.44
CA PHE A 49 20.02 -1.28 1.00
C PHE A 49 20.13 -1.49 2.51
N TRP A 50 19.05 -1.30 3.29
CA TRP A 50 19.08 -1.56 4.73
C TRP A 50 19.32 -3.03 5.07
N ARG A 51 18.84 -3.97 4.25
CA ARG A 51 19.09 -5.40 4.45
C ARG A 51 20.55 -5.76 4.20
N VAL A 52 21.14 -5.30 3.11
CA VAL A 52 22.53 -5.62 2.72
C VAL A 52 23.54 -4.91 3.63
N THR A 53 23.22 -3.71 4.12
CA THR A 53 24.07 -2.98 5.08
C THR A 53 23.96 -3.49 6.52
N GLY A 54 23.18 -4.55 6.77
CA GLY A 54 23.00 -5.13 8.10
C GLY A 54 22.12 -4.31 9.05
N ARG A 55 21.56 -3.17 8.60
CA ARG A 55 20.67 -2.32 9.42
C ARG A 55 19.36 -3.02 9.80
N LEU A 56 18.95 -4.02 9.03
CA LEU A 56 17.80 -4.88 9.32
C LEU A 56 18.20 -6.27 9.86
N ALA A 57 19.38 -6.41 10.47
CA ALA A 57 19.81 -7.69 11.06
C ALA A 57 18.89 -8.16 12.20
N ASN A 58 18.34 -7.21 12.97
CA ASN A 58 17.42 -7.49 14.08
C ASN A 58 15.95 -7.54 13.66
N ALA A 59 15.64 -7.30 12.37
CA ALA A 59 14.27 -7.37 11.87
C ALA A 59 13.94 -8.80 11.42
N GLU A 60 12.73 -9.26 11.74
CA GLU A 60 12.24 -10.55 11.28
C GLU A 60 12.10 -10.55 9.75
N PRO A 61 12.59 -11.58 9.03
CA PRO A 61 12.51 -11.64 7.57
C PRO A 61 11.07 -11.52 7.03
N ALA A 62 10.09 -12.03 7.79
CA ALA A 62 8.68 -11.95 7.44
C ALA A 62 8.16 -10.50 7.38
N ASP A 63 8.62 -9.62 8.28
CA ASP A 63 8.22 -8.21 8.29
C ASP A 63 8.81 -7.43 7.11
N ILE A 64 10.06 -7.75 6.75
CA ILE A 64 10.72 -7.18 5.57
C ILE A 64 9.97 -7.59 4.31
N ALA A 65 9.65 -8.88 4.18
CA ALA A 65 8.89 -9.41 3.06
C ALA A 65 7.47 -8.83 2.99
N LEU A 66 6.77 -8.73 4.13
CA LEU A 66 5.44 -8.13 4.22
C LEU A 66 5.46 -6.68 3.73
N THR A 67 6.44 -5.89 4.18
CA THR A 67 6.60 -4.49 3.77
C THR A 67 6.87 -4.39 2.27
N ALA A 68 7.75 -5.23 1.72
CA ALA A 68 8.07 -5.25 0.29
C ALA A 68 6.84 -5.61 -0.57
N VAL A 69 6.05 -6.60 -0.15
CA VAL A 69 4.81 -6.98 -0.82
C VAL A 69 3.78 -5.86 -0.75
N LEU A 70 3.61 -5.22 0.40
CA LEU A 70 2.70 -4.08 0.57
C LEU A 70 3.08 -2.91 -0.35
N ILE A 71 4.36 -2.53 -0.40
CA ILE A 71 4.89 -1.50 -1.33
C ILE A 71 4.56 -1.87 -2.77
N SER A 72 4.78 -3.14 -3.15
CA SER A 72 4.51 -3.63 -4.51
C SER A 72 3.03 -3.55 -4.85
N ILE A 73 2.15 -3.86 -3.91
CA ILE A 73 0.69 -3.78 -4.09
C ILE A 73 0.22 -2.33 -4.24
N VAL A 74 0.64 -1.42 -3.35
CA VAL A 74 0.17 -0.02 -3.36
C VAL A 74 0.71 0.79 -4.53
N THR A 75 1.81 0.35 -5.14
CA THR A 75 2.39 0.97 -6.34
C THR A 75 1.99 0.29 -7.65
N SER A 76 1.25 -0.82 -7.57
CA SER A 76 0.67 -1.48 -8.74
C SER A 76 -0.55 -0.73 -9.26
N ARG A 77 -0.71 -0.68 -10.60
CA ARG A 77 -1.90 -0.12 -11.26
C ARG A 77 -3.11 -1.06 -11.20
N VAL A 78 -2.87 -2.34 -10.94
CA VAL A 78 -3.89 -3.37 -10.87
C VAL A 78 -3.88 -3.89 -9.45
N LEU A 79 -4.98 -3.73 -8.73
CA LEU A 79 -5.13 -4.19 -7.35
C LEU A 79 -6.08 -5.39 -7.32
N SER A 80 -5.54 -6.57 -7.68
CA SER A 80 -6.31 -7.81 -7.71
C SER A 80 -6.53 -8.36 -6.28
N PRO A 81 -7.74 -8.89 -5.97
CA PRO A 81 -7.99 -9.61 -4.72
C PRO A 81 -6.97 -10.73 -4.43
N GLN A 82 -6.44 -11.39 -5.47
CA GLN A 82 -5.53 -12.52 -5.32
C GLN A 82 -4.23 -12.20 -4.56
N TYR A 83 -3.78 -10.93 -4.57
CA TYR A 83 -2.57 -10.54 -3.85
C TYR A 83 -2.69 -10.66 -2.34
N MET A 84 -3.92 -10.65 -1.81
CA MET A 84 -4.15 -10.82 -0.38
C MET A 84 -3.70 -12.20 0.12
N VAL A 85 -3.62 -13.22 -0.74
CA VAL A 85 -3.10 -14.55 -0.37
C VAL A 85 -1.65 -14.44 0.11
N TRP A 86 -0.81 -13.71 -0.60
CA TRP A 86 0.58 -13.49 -0.21
C TRP A 86 0.68 -12.67 1.07
N VAL A 87 -0.15 -11.63 1.19
CA VAL A 87 -0.18 -10.77 2.38
C VAL A 87 -0.60 -11.57 3.62
N PHE A 88 -1.64 -12.42 3.52
CA PHE A 88 -2.09 -13.25 4.63
C PHE A 88 -1.08 -14.33 5.00
N GLY A 89 -0.41 -14.95 4.03
CA GLY A 89 0.69 -15.88 4.29
C GLY A 89 1.82 -15.23 5.10
N LEU A 90 2.23 -14.03 4.70
CA LEU A 90 3.27 -13.27 5.42
C LEU A 90 2.80 -12.77 6.78
N LEU A 91 1.54 -12.33 6.92
CA LEU A 91 0.95 -11.99 8.21
C LEU A 91 0.93 -13.17 9.17
N ALA A 92 0.62 -14.38 8.69
CA ALA A 92 0.60 -15.59 9.52
C ALA A 92 1.99 -15.92 10.05
N VAL A 93 3.03 -15.77 9.23
CA VAL A 93 4.43 -15.96 9.67
C VAL A 93 4.85 -14.84 10.63
N ALA A 94 4.52 -13.58 10.31
CA ALA A 94 4.82 -12.43 11.18
C ALA A 94 4.08 -12.52 12.53
N ALA A 95 2.94 -13.21 12.61
CA ALA A 95 2.22 -13.45 13.87
C ALA A 95 3.03 -14.31 14.87
N LEU A 96 3.99 -15.12 14.42
CA LEU A 96 4.83 -15.94 15.29
C LEU A 96 5.79 -15.09 16.14
N ARG A 97 6.23 -13.95 15.59
CA ARG A 97 7.08 -12.96 16.25
C ARG A 97 6.61 -11.56 15.85
N PRO A 98 5.51 -11.08 16.46
CA PRO A 98 4.83 -9.88 15.99
C PRO A 98 5.67 -8.63 16.20
N GLN A 99 5.82 -7.85 15.13
CA GLN A 99 6.40 -6.52 15.19
C GLN A 99 5.54 -5.51 15.97
N GLN A 100 6.12 -4.34 16.24
CA GLN A 100 5.40 -3.20 16.80
C GLN A 100 4.14 -2.88 15.98
N ASN A 101 3.02 -2.56 16.63
CA ASN A 101 1.74 -2.24 15.96
C ASN A 101 1.15 -3.38 15.09
N PHE A 102 1.57 -4.64 15.25
CA PHE A 102 1.07 -5.77 14.47
C PHE A 102 -0.47 -5.87 14.41
N GLN A 103 -1.16 -5.70 15.54
CA GLN A 103 -2.63 -5.74 15.59
C GLN A 103 -3.28 -4.69 14.68
N LYS A 104 -2.71 -3.47 14.61
CA LYS A 104 -3.21 -2.40 13.73
C LYS A 104 -2.98 -2.75 12.26
N ILE A 105 -1.78 -3.24 11.93
CA ILE A 105 -1.43 -3.69 10.58
C ILE A 105 -2.40 -4.79 10.13
N MET A 106 -2.63 -5.77 10.99
CA MET A 106 -3.55 -6.87 10.76
C MET A 106 -4.97 -6.36 10.48
N ILE A 107 -5.54 -5.53 11.37
CA ILE A 107 -6.90 -4.98 11.19
C ILE A 107 -7.03 -4.23 9.86
N LEU A 108 -6.07 -3.38 9.51
CA LEU A 108 -6.08 -2.62 8.25
C LEU A 108 -6.11 -3.55 7.03
N ILE A 109 -5.31 -4.61 7.05
CA ILE A 109 -5.26 -5.60 5.96
C ILE A 109 -6.57 -6.39 5.87
N PHE A 110 -7.14 -6.83 7.01
CA PHE A 110 -8.42 -7.54 7.02
C PHE A 110 -9.56 -6.65 6.53
N VAL A 111 -9.61 -5.37 6.92
CA VAL A 111 -10.61 -4.41 6.41
C VAL A 111 -10.45 -4.24 4.89
N SER A 112 -9.22 -4.07 4.40
CA SER A 112 -8.94 -4.00 2.96
C SER A 112 -9.42 -5.24 2.21
N ALA A 113 -9.10 -6.43 2.72
CA ALA A 113 -9.48 -7.70 2.11
C ALA A 113 -11.00 -7.92 2.12
N GLY A 114 -11.67 -7.62 3.24
CA GLY A 114 -13.13 -7.73 3.37
C GLY A 114 -13.88 -6.82 2.40
N ILE A 115 -13.44 -5.55 2.28
CA ILE A 115 -13.98 -4.65 1.26
C ILE A 115 -13.72 -5.19 -0.14
N GLY A 116 -12.54 -5.76 -0.37
CA GLY A 116 -12.19 -6.39 -1.64
C GLY A 116 -13.15 -7.51 -2.04
N GLN A 117 -13.57 -8.34 -1.08
CA GLN A 117 -14.51 -9.43 -1.31
C GLN A 117 -15.94 -8.93 -1.57
N LEU A 118 -16.31 -7.76 -1.06
CA LEU A 118 -17.60 -7.13 -1.37
C LEU A 118 -17.59 -6.52 -2.78
N ILE A 119 -16.48 -5.90 -3.19
CA ILE A 119 -16.37 -5.31 -4.52
C ILE A 119 -16.43 -6.39 -5.61
N TYR A 120 -15.77 -7.52 -5.38
CA TYR A 120 -15.70 -8.61 -6.36
C TYR A 120 -16.48 -9.83 -5.86
N PRO A 121 -17.62 -10.21 -6.48
CA PRO A 121 -18.17 -9.74 -7.77
C PRO A 121 -19.22 -8.62 -7.70
N TRP A 122 -19.83 -8.33 -6.54
CA TRP A 122 -21.10 -7.58 -6.46
C TRP A 122 -21.04 -6.14 -6.96
N TRP A 123 -20.03 -5.37 -6.57
CA TRP A 123 -19.93 -3.94 -6.91
C TRP A 123 -18.97 -3.65 -8.06
N TYR A 124 -18.50 -4.68 -8.76
CA TYR A 124 -17.54 -4.52 -9.85
C TYR A 124 -18.12 -3.67 -11.00
N ILE A 125 -19.34 -3.97 -11.42
CA ILE A 125 -20.04 -3.21 -12.48
C ILE A 125 -20.30 -1.78 -12.01
N SER A 126 -20.77 -1.60 -10.77
CA SER A 126 -21.00 -0.27 -10.20
C SER A 126 -19.70 0.55 -10.10
N LEU A 127 -18.57 -0.08 -9.78
CA LEU A 127 -17.27 0.57 -9.77
C LEU A 127 -16.87 1.03 -11.19
N GLN A 128 -17.11 0.20 -12.19
CA GLN A 128 -16.82 0.51 -13.60
C GLN A 128 -17.70 1.65 -14.14
N GLN A 129 -18.93 1.75 -13.66
CA GLN A 129 -19.88 2.82 -13.99
C GLN A 129 -19.68 4.10 -13.15
N GLY A 130 -18.73 4.11 -12.20
CA GLY A 130 -18.44 5.28 -11.36
C GLY A 130 -19.42 5.49 -10.20
N GLY A 131 -20.09 4.43 -9.74
CA GLY A 131 -20.99 4.47 -8.59
C GLY A 131 -20.26 4.94 -7.32
N SER A 132 -20.79 5.99 -6.70
CA SER A 132 -20.16 6.68 -5.55
C SER A 132 -19.82 5.75 -4.39
N LEU A 133 -20.71 4.80 -4.06
CA LEU A 133 -20.49 3.84 -2.97
C LEU A 133 -19.35 2.86 -3.28
N ALA A 134 -19.30 2.32 -4.50
CA ALA A 134 -18.26 1.39 -4.94
C ALA A 134 -16.89 2.09 -5.00
N VAL A 135 -16.88 3.33 -5.48
CA VAL A 135 -15.72 4.24 -5.50
C VAL A 135 -15.22 4.53 -4.08
N LEU A 136 -16.11 4.88 -3.16
CA LEU A 136 -15.78 5.13 -1.76
C LEU A 136 -15.20 3.88 -1.10
N ALA A 137 -15.84 2.72 -1.27
CA ALA A 137 -15.35 1.45 -0.76
C ALA A 137 -13.96 1.11 -1.31
N HIS A 138 -13.75 1.26 -2.62
CA HIS A 138 -12.45 1.05 -3.23
C HIS A 138 -11.39 2.03 -2.71
N THR A 139 -11.77 3.29 -2.47
CA THR A 139 -10.88 4.30 -1.88
C THR A 139 -10.47 3.91 -0.47
N ILE A 140 -11.41 3.51 0.39
CA ILE A 140 -11.12 3.03 1.75
C ILE A 140 -10.16 1.84 1.70
N ARG A 141 -10.40 0.87 0.81
CA ARG A 141 -9.53 -0.30 0.63
C ARG A 141 -8.08 0.08 0.34
N VAL A 142 -7.86 1.05 -0.53
CA VAL A 142 -6.48 1.46 -0.86
C VAL A 142 -5.89 2.30 0.26
N LEU A 143 -6.65 3.19 0.88
CA LEU A 143 -6.18 3.97 2.03
C LEU A 143 -5.73 3.08 3.19
N THR A 144 -6.46 2.01 3.50
CA THR A 144 -6.06 1.07 4.55
C THR A 144 -4.78 0.31 4.21
N LEU A 145 -4.58 -0.10 2.95
CA LEU A 145 -3.33 -0.70 2.51
C LEU A 145 -2.15 0.27 2.55
N VAL A 146 -2.35 1.52 2.12
CA VAL A 146 -1.33 2.57 2.22
C VAL A 146 -0.98 2.80 3.68
N TRP A 147 -1.96 2.88 4.58
CA TRP A 147 -1.69 3.03 6.02
C TRP A 147 -0.94 1.84 6.61
N ALA A 148 -1.30 0.61 6.25
CA ALA A 148 -0.55 -0.58 6.66
C ALA A 148 0.90 -0.53 6.16
N THR A 149 1.11 -0.08 4.91
CA THR A 149 2.44 0.10 4.31
C THR A 149 3.25 1.15 5.07
N VAL A 150 2.64 2.28 5.43
CA VAL A 150 3.31 3.34 6.20
C VAL A 150 3.72 2.83 7.59
N ILE A 151 2.85 2.11 8.29
CA ILE A 151 3.16 1.60 9.63
C ILE A 151 4.31 0.58 9.58
N THR A 152 4.23 -0.40 8.66
CA THR A 152 5.28 -1.41 8.48
C THR A 152 6.62 -0.78 8.10
N TRP A 153 6.60 0.19 7.20
CA TRP A 153 7.77 0.99 6.83
C TRP A 153 8.37 1.75 8.01
N GLN A 154 7.56 2.45 8.80
CA GLN A 154 8.02 3.19 9.98
C GLN A 154 8.64 2.26 11.04
N ASN A 155 8.07 1.07 11.23
CA ASN A 155 8.63 0.08 12.14
C ASN A 155 10.03 -0.37 11.67
N LEU A 156 10.19 -0.70 10.39
CA LEU A 156 11.49 -1.08 9.83
C LEU A 156 12.49 0.09 9.84
N GLN A 157 12.05 1.32 9.61
CA GLN A 157 12.88 2.51 9.75
C GLN A 157 13.43 2.67 11.17
N ARG A 158 12.60 2.43 12.20
CA ARG A 158 13.04 2.49 13.60
C ARG A 158 14.10 1.43 13.86
N VAL A 159 13.91 0.20 13.39
CA VAL A 159 14.93 -0.86 13.50
C VAL A 159 16.22 -0.47 12.78
N ALA A 160 16.13 0.04 11.55
CA ALA A 160 17.28 0.44 10.76
C ALA A 160 18.04 1.65 11.32
N SER A 161 17.39 2.48 12.16
CA SER A 161 17.99 3.66 12.81
C SER A 161 18.56 3.34 14.19
N GLN A 162 18.29 2.17 14.76
CA GLN A 162 18.89 1.75 16.02
C GLN A 162 20.34 1.38 15.78
N ASP A 163 21.24 2.23 16.25
CA ASP A 163 22.68 2.11 16.06
C ASP A 163 23.22 0.87 16.81
N PRO A 164 23.79 -0.14 16.12
CA PRO A 164 24.25 -1.38 16.76
C PRO A 164 25.30 -1.15 17.86
N HIS A 165 26.03 -0.02 17.77
CA HIS A 165 27.11 0.32 18.69
C HIS A 165 26.64 0.99 19.99
N ARG A 166 25.46 1.62 20.01
CA ARG A 166 24.97 2.35 21.20
C ARG A 166 24.42 1.41 22.29
N THR A 167 23.90 0.24 21.90
CA THR A 167 23.34 -0.75 22.83
C THR A 167 24.43 -1.47 23.64
N LYS A 168 25.62 -1.67 23.05
CA LYS A 168 26.74 -2.34 23.75
C LYS A 168 27.37 -1.48 24.85
N ALA A 169 27.40 -0.15 24.69
CA ALA A 169 27.94 0.75 25.71
C ALA A 169 27.07 0.82 26.99
N ASN A 170 25.75 0.59 26.86
CA ASN A 170 24.80 0.65 27.97
C ASN A 170 24.66 -0.67 28.76
N GLN A 171 25.29 -1.76 28.32
CA GLN A 171 25.28 -3.06 29.03
C GLN A 171 26.57 -3.32 29.82
N VAL A 172 27.55 -2.42 29.75
CA VAL A 172 28.89 -2.59 30.37
C VAL A 172 29.16 -1.51 31.44
N GLY A 173 28.20 -0.64 31.72
CA GLY A 173 28.26 0.34 32.83
C GLY A 173 27.24 0.01 33.91
#